data_AF-A0A8H3HF28-F1
#
_entry.id   AF-A0A8H3HF28-F1
#
_cell.length_a   1.000
_cell.length_b   1.000
_cell.length_c   1.000
_cell.angle_alpha   90.00
_cell.angle_beta   90.00
_cell.angle_gamma   90.00
#
_symmetry.space_group_name_H-M   'P 1'
#
loop_
_entity.id
_entity.type
_entity.pdbx_description
1 polymer ?
#
loop_
_entity_poly.entity_id
_entity_poly.type
_entity_poly.pdbx_seq_one_letter_code
_entity_poly.pdbx_strand_id
1 'polypeptide(L)'
;MLTLATSSSRFWNLSNEIIIQMLHHCKYNEILQFAAASKRHYNIVAGSTGLQLHIELEANGLDILGRSRTGNTNYSQILDGLLRYRGAWLFLQLEKPVERIIRVEPSIWGHREGNYVVAFSSQSDLFADPDWLQVIPLDSPNDPAPVTLHHTFREFTLDFEQDLVATVRDAPNENIQRLKISLCSICTGLPHPLAPKSTYFVLIDFSVPLPGNEAFTLEILGDLLAIKITDISGERYEILVWDWKHGALLLRIGSRFYLSVGHFTL
;
A
#
# COMPACT_ATOMS: atom_id res chain seq x y z
N MET A 1 56.77 -24.68 -25.26
CA MET A 1 56.10 -25.85 -24.66
C MET A 1 55.94 -25.55 -23.17
N LEU A 2 54.85 -24.90 -22.79
CA LEU A 2 54.54 -24.53 -21.40
C LEU A 2 53.26 -25.29 -21.05
N THR A 3 53.40 -26.26 -20.15
CA THR A 3 52.34 -27.10 -19.61
C THR A 3 51.49 -26.28 -18.64
N LEU A 4 50.25 -25.97 -19.05
CA LEU A 4 49.21 -25.47 -18.16
C LEU A 4 48.85 -26.58 -17.15
N ALA A 5 49.26 -26.39 -15.90
CA ALA A 5 48.92 -27.26 -14.79
C ALA A 5 47.40 -27.30 -14.60
N THR A 6 46.85 -28.50 -14.70
CA THR A 6 45.44 -28.84 -14.48
C THR A 6 45.09 -28.71 -13.00
N SER A 7 44.70 -27.52 -12.55
CA SER A 7 44.14 -27.29 -11.19
C SER A 7 42.70 -27.79 -11.03
N SER A 8 42.18 -28.58 -11.98
CA SER A 8 40.78 -28.97 -12.07
C SER A 8 40.38 -30.11 -11.12
N SER A 9 41.31 -30.83 -10.48
CA SER A 9 40.97 -32.10 -9.79
C SER A 9 40.33 -31.99 -8.41
N ARG A 10 40.42 -30.85 -7.70
CA ARG A 10 39.97 -30.79 -6.29
C ARG A 10 38.47 -30.56 -6.12
N PHE A 11 37.82 -29.88 -7.07
CA PHE A 11 36.40 -29.57 -6.97
C PHE A 11 35.50 -30.80 -7.20
N TRP A 12 36.00 -31.82 -7.91
CA TRP A 12 35.24 -33.04 -8.23
C TRP A 12 34.96 -33.93 -7.01
N ASN A 13 35.77 -33.81 -5.95
CA ASN A 13 35.65 -34.66 -4.75
C ASN A 13 34.77 -34.05 -3.66
N LEU A 14 34.27 -32.82 -3.84
CA LEU A 14 33.36 -32.20 -2.89
C LEU A 14 31.98 -32.87 -2.96
N SER A 15 31.34 -33.03 -1.80
CA SER A 15 29.95 -33.46 -1.73
C SER A 15 29.03 -32.36 -2.27
N ASN A 16 27.87 -32.75 -2.78
CA ASN A 16 26.94 -31.79 -3.39
C ASN A 16 26.45 -30.77 -2.36
N GLU A 17 26.32 -31.16 -1.09
CA GLU A 17 25.88 -30.30 0.01
C GLU A 17 26.85 -29.15 0.27
N ILE A 18 28.17 -29.43 0.25
CA ILE A 18 29.20 -28.40 0.42
C ILE A 18 29.21 -27.45 -0.78
N ILE A 19 29.06 -27.99 -1.99
CA ILE A 19 28.95 -27.17 -3.20
C ILE A 19 27.72 -26.26 -3.11
N ILE A 20 26.57 -26.78 -2.68
CA ILE A 20 25.34 -26.00 -2.50
C ILE A 20 25.54 -24.88 -1.47
N GLN A 21 26.17 -25.17 -0.33
CA GLN A 21 26.47 -24.15 0.69
C GLN A 21 27.38 -23.06 0.16
N MET A 22 28.43 -23.41 -0.60
CA MET A 22 29.31 -22.44 -1.24
C MET A 22 28.53 -21.54 -2.21
N LEU A 23 27.66 -22.12 -3.02
CA LEU A 23 26.86 -21.40 -4.01
C LEU A 23 25.84 -20.45 -3.39
N HIS A 24 25.33 -20.73 -2.19
CA HIS A 24 24.47 -19.79 -1.45
C HIS A 24 25.15 -18.48 -1.05
N HIS A 25 26.49 -18.42 -1.11
CA HIS A 25 27.26 -17.19 -0.89
C HIS A 25 27.64 -16.48 -2.19
N CYS A 26 27.25 -17.04 -3.35
CA CYS A 26 27.48 -16.46 -4.65
C CYS A 26 26.26 -15.65 -5.12
N LYS A 27 26.48 -14.77 -6.09
CA LYS A 27 25.40 -14.08 -6.81
C LYS A 27 24.75 -15.01 -7.83
N TYR A 28 23.47 -14.77 -8.15
CA TYR A 28 22.73 -15.64 -9.08
C TYR A 28 23.43 -15.83 -10.44
N ASN A 29 24.08 -14.78 -10.97
CA ASN A 29 24.81 -14.86 -12.23
C ASN A 29 26.03 -15.81 -12.16
N GLU A 30 26.72 -15.86 -11.01
CA GLU A 30 27.84 -16.77 -10.76
C GLU A 30 27.34 -18.22 -10.64
N ILE A 31 26.19 -18.42 -9.97
CA ILE A 31 25.56 -19.74 -9.85
C ILE A 31 25.15 -20.27 -11.24
N LEU A 32 24.61 -19.42 -12.11
CA LEU A 32 24.26 -19.79 -13.48
C LEU A 32 25.49 -20.11 -14.34
N GLN A 33 26.59 -19.35 -14.20
CA GLN A 33 27.86 -19.67 -14.86
C GLN A 33 28.42 -21.02 -14.40
N PHE A 34 28.35 -21.31 -13.09
CA PHE A 34 28.72 -22.60 -12.54
C PHE A 34 27.87 -23.73 -13.15
N ALA A 35 26.55 -23.55 -13.23
CA ALA A 35 25.62 -24.52 -13.83
C ALA A 35 25.94 -24.79 -15.32
N ALA A 36 26.33 -23.76 -16.07
CA ALA A 36 26.66 -23.87 -17.50
C ALA A 36 27.96 -24.63 -17.79
N ALA A 37 28.86 -24.77 -16.81
CA ALA A 37 30.18 -25.38 -17.01
C ALA A 37 30.14 -26.91 -17.19
N SER A 38 29.17 -27.61 -16.60
CA SER A 38 29.04 -29.07 -16.77
C SER A 38 27.64 -29.60 -16.45
N LYS A 39 27.30 -30.77 -16.99
CA LYS A 39 26.04 -31.47 -16.68
C LYS A 39 25.90 -31.81 -15.18
N ARG A 40 27.01 -32.13 -14.49
CA ARG A 40 27.00 -32.37 -13.04
C ARG A 40 26.62 -31.10 -12.30
N HIS A 41 27.23 -29.97 -12.63
CA HIS A 41 26.96 -28.68 -12.00
C HIS A 41 25.53 -28.23 -12.23
N TYR A 42 25.05 -28.35 -13.48
CA TYR A 42 23.64 -28.13 -13.81
C TYR A 42 22.72 -28.95 -12.91
N ASN A 43 22.96 -30.25 -12.76
CA ASN A 43 22.12 -31.11 -11.92
C ASN A 43 22.16 -30.74 -10.43
N ILE A 44 23.28 -30.22 -9.91
CA ILE A 44 23.38 -29.75 -8.52
C ILE A 44 22.49 -28.53 -8.31
N VAL A 45 22.58 -27.54 -9.22
CA VAL A 45 21.78 -26.31 -9.13
C VAL A 45 20.30 -26.63 -9.38
N ALA A 46 19.99 -27.39 -10.43
CA ALA A 46 18.63 -27.78 -10.78
C ALA A 46 17.99 -28.76 -9.75
N GLY A 47 18.78 -29.48 -8.97
CA GLY A 47 18.28 -30.38 -7.92
C GLY A 47 18.10 -29.72 -6.56
N SER A 48 18.61 -28.49 -6.37
CA SER A 48 18.56 -27.78 -5.09
C SER A 48 17.47 -26.71 -5.10
N THR A 49 16.37 -26.97 -4.39
CA THR A 49 15.28 -25.98 -4.19
C THR A 49 15.81 -24.68 -3.60
N GLY A 50 16.77 -24.75 -2.68
CA GLY A 50 17.37 -23.56 -2.06
C GLY A 50 18.10 -22.69 -3.08
N LEU A 51 18.91 -23.29 -3.96
CA LEU A 51 19.62 -22.52 -4.99
C LEU A 51 18.68 -21.97 -6.06
N GLN A 52 17.66 -22.74 -6.45
CA GLN A 52 16.65 -22.24 -7.37
C GLN A 52 15.89 -21.05 -6.79
N LEU A 53 15.50 -21.14 -5.51
CA LEU A 53 14.84 -20.03 -4.81
C LEU A 53 15.75 -18.81 -4.71
N HIS A 54 17.02 -19.00 -4.35
CA HIS A 54 18.01 -17.92 -4.34
C HIS A 54 18.08 -17.23 -5.71
N ILE A 55 18.26 -17.98 -6.79
CA ILE A 55 18.35 -17.43 -8.15
C ILE A 55 17.09 -16.63 -8.48
N GLU A 56 15.90 -17.18 -8.25
CA GLU A 56 14.64 -16.48 -8.57
C GLU A 56 14.45 -15.21 -7.72
N LEU A 57 14.79 -15.24 -6.44
CA LEU A 57 14.68 -14.04 -5.59
C LEU A 57 15.64 -12.94 -6.07
N GLU A 58 16.92 -13.26 -6.22
CA GLU A 58 17.94 -12.26 -6.59
C GLU A 58 17.74 -11.74 -8.02
N ALA A 59 17.37 -12.61 -8.97
CA ALA A 59 17.12 -12.20 -10.35
C ALA A 59 15.90 -11.26 -10.51
N ASN A 60 14.94 -11.33 -9.60
CA ASN A 60 13.76 -10.47 -9.59
C ASN A 60 13.86 -9.31 -8.56
N GLY A 61 15.00 -9.18 -7.85
CA GLY A 61 15.18 -8.15 -6.82
C GLY A 61 14.21 -8.31 -5.64
N LEU A 62 13.84 -9.54 -5.32
CA LEU A 62 12.91 -9.87 -4.24
C LEU A 62 13.68 -10.39 -3.01
N ASP A 63 13.18 -10.05 -1.82
CA ASP A 63 13.67 -10.56 -0.56
C ASP A 63 12.55 -11.28 0.20
N ILE A 64 12.91 -12.33 0.94
CA ILE A 64 11.98 -12.96 1.88
C ILE A 64 11.89 -12.06 3.10
N LEU A 65 10.81 -11.27 3.21
CA LEU A 65 10.53 -10.49 4.41
C LEU A 65 10.44 -11.41 5.63
N GLY A 66 11.14 -11.03 6.70
CA GLY A 66 11.44 -11.89 7.84
C GLY A 66 10.21 -12.49 8.51
N ARG A 67 10.14 -13.83 8.49
CA ARG A 67 9.42 -14.72 9.43
C ARG A 67 8.09 -14.17 9.96
N SER A 68 7.03 -14.31 9.18
CA SER A 68 5.76 -14.73 9.78
C SER A 68 6.01 -16.07 10.48
N ARG A 69 6.21 -16.03 11.81
CA ARG A 69 6.49 -17.20 12.68
C ARG A 69 5.30 -18.17 12.76
N THR A 70 4.22 -17.93 12.02
CA THR A 70 2.98 -18.71 12.12
C THR A 70 2.83 -19.79 11.06
N GLY A 71 3.77 -19.93 10.11
CA GLY A 71 3.68 -20.96 9.06
C GLY A 71 5.01 -21.68 8.83
N ASN A 72 4.95 -23.00 8.76
CA ASN A 72 6.04 -23.90 8.41
C ASN A 72 6.35 -23.83 6.90
N THR A 73 6.53 -22.61 6.36
CA THR A 73 6.59 -22.37 4.91
C THR A 73 7.89 -22.93 4.37
N ASN A 74 7.78 -24.01 3.59
CA ASN A 74 8.93 -24.70 3.00
C ASN A 74 9.45 -23.91 1.79
N TYR A 75 10.76 -23.87 1.57
CA TYR A 75 11.38 -23.23 0.40
C TYR A 75 10.78 -23.71 -0.93
N SER A 76 10.32 -24.96 -0.98
CA SER A 76 9.62 -25.49 -2.16
C SER A 76 8.30 -24.77 -2.43
N GLN A 77 7.53 -24.44 -1.39
CA GLN A 77 6.25 -23.73 -1.52
C GLN A 77 6.48 -22.28 -1.95
N ILE A 78 7.52 -21.64 -1.43
CA ILE A 78 7.88 -20.27 -1.82
C ILE A 78 8.30 -20.24 -3.29
N LEU A 79 9.18 -21.16 -3.69
CA LEU A 79 9.64 -21.26 -5.08
C LEU A 79 8.48 -21.56 -6.04
N ASP A 80 7.61 -22.51 -5.70
CA ASP A 80 6.42 -22.83 -6.51
C ASP A 80 5.50 -21.61 -6.65
N GLY A 81 5.27 -20.87 -5.55
CA GLY A 81 4.51 -19.63 -5.57
C GLY A 81 5.12 -18.55 -6.46
N LEU A 82 6.44 -18.35 -6.39
CA LEU A 82 7.16 -17.40 -7.25
C LEU A 82 7.09 -17.78 -8.73
N LEU A 83 7.31 -19.06 -9.05
CA LEU A 83 7.23 -19.55 -10.42
C LEU A 83 5.80 -19.41 -10.98
N ARG A 84 4.78 -19.72 -10.16
CA ARG A 84 3.37 -19.51 -10.54
C ARG A 84 3.08 -18.04 -10.78
N TYR A 85 3.52 -17.15 -9.90
CA TYR A 85 3.33 -15.70 -10.03
C TYR A 85 4.00 -15.18 -11.31
N ARG A 86 5.26 -15.53 -11.55
CA ARG A 86 5.98 -15.17 -12.77
C ARG A 86 5.28 -15.68 -14.02
N GLY A 87 4.82 -16.93 -14.01
CA GLY A 87 4.03 -17.52 -15.09
C GLY A 87 2.73 -16.75 -15.33
N ALA A 88 1.99 -16.43 -14.27
CA ALA A 88 0.75 -15.66 -14.34
C ALA A 88 0.97 -14.29 -14.98
N TRP A 89 2.05 -13.58 -14.64
CA TRP A 89 2.37 -12.28 -15.23
C TRP A 89 2.84 -12.37 -16.68
N LEU A 90 3.75 -13.30 -16.99
CA LEU A 90 4.30 -13.45 -18.34
C LEU A 90 3.25 -13.88 -19.35
N PHE A 91 2.30 -14.71 -18.93
CA PHE A 91 1.29 -15.28 -19.81
C PHE A 91 -0.12 -14.71 -19.58
N LEU A 92 -0.25 -13.69 -18.70
CA LEU A 92 -1.55 -13.15 -18.28
C LEU A 92 -2.54 -14.25 -17.86
N GLN A 93 -2.03 -15.32 -17.23
CA GLN A 93 -2.83 -16.40 -16.67
C GLN A 93 -3.38 -15.96 -15.32
N LEU A 94 -4.26 -14.96 -15.36
CA LEU A 94 -4.97 -14.50 -14.19
C LEU A 94 -5.91 -15.62 -13.70
N GLU A 95 -5.94 -15.83 -12.39
CA GLU A 95 -6.89 -16.76 -11.78
C GLU A 95 -8.33 -16.30 -12.03
N LYS A 96 -9.30 -17.19 -11.76
CA LYS A 96 -10.71 -16.82 -11.88
C LYS A 96 -10.99 -15.61 -10.99
N PRO A 97 -11.68 -14.57 -11.51
CA PRO A 97 -12.07 -13.43 -10.70
C PRO A 97 -12.81 -13.88 -9.44
N VAL A 98 -12.46 -13.29 -8.31
CA VAL A 98 -13.22 -13.47 -7.06
C VAL A 98 -14.42 -12.53 -7.14
N GLU A 99 -15.60 -13.10 -7.39
CA GLU A 99 -16.85 -12.35 -7.35
C GLU A 99 -17.32 -12.22 -5.90
N ARG A 100 -17.54 -10.98 -5.44
CA ARG A 100 -18.15 -10.70 -4.13
C ARG A 100 -19.42 -9.89 -4.31
N ILE A 101 -20.47 -10.29 -3.62
CA ILE A 101 -21.76 -9.59 -3.64
C ILE A 101 -21.75 -8.55 -2.53
N ILE A 102 -21.62 -7.28 -2.91
CA ILE A 102 -21.75 -6.16 -1.96
C ILE A 102 -23.24 -5.95 -1.69
N ARG A 103 -23.64 -5.98 -0.41
CA ARG A 103 -25.06 -5.86 -0.01
C ARG A 103 -25.60 -4.43 -0.09
N VAL A 104 -24.71 -3.44 -0.06
CA VAL A 104 -25.03 -2.02 -0.04
C VAL A 104 -24.23 -1.36 -1.16
N GLU A 105 -24.87 -0.47 -1.92
CA GLU A 105 -24.19 0.27 -2.98
C GLU A 105 -23.13 1.20 -2.35
N PRO A 106 -21.84 1.04 -2.69
CA PRO A 106 -20.79 1.86 -2.11
C PRO A 106 -20.85 3.27 -2.68
N SER A 107 -20.83 4.27 -1.81
CA SER A 107 -20.76 5.69 -2.20
C SER A 107 -19.35 6.06 -2.67
N ILE A 108 -18.34 5.51 -2.00
CA ILE A 108 -16.91 5.73 -2.30
C ILE A 108 -16.20 4.39 -2.12
N TRP A 109 -15.21 4.11 -2.95
CA TRP A 109 -14.39 2.91 -2.84
C TRP A 109 -12.94 3.20 -3.19
N GLY A 110 -12.04 2.36 -2.68
CA GLY A 110 -10.61 2.45 -2.96
C GLY A 110 -9.91 1.12 -2.76
N HIS A 111 -8.68 1.03 -3.27
CA HIS A 111 -7.79 -0.11 -3.04
C HIS A 111 -6.50 0.37 -2.40
N ARG A 112 -6.12 -0.24 -1.27
CA ARG A 112 -4.91 0.10 -0.51
C ARG A 112 -4.33 -1.16 0.13
N GLU A 113 -3.04 -1.41 -0.08
CA GLU A 113 -2.27 -2.45 0.62
C GLU A 113 -2.92 -3.85 0.63
N GLY A 114 -3.49 -4.27 -0.51
CA GLY A 114 -4.16 -5.58 -0.63
C GLY A 114 -5.57 -5.63 -0.01
N ASN A 115 -6.10 -4.48 0.40
CA ASN A 115 -7.47 -4.34 0.89
C ASN A 115 -8.30 -3.55 -0.12
N TYR A 116 -9.52 -4.04 -0.36
CA TYR A 116 -10.58 -3.27 -0.99
C TYR A 116 -11.37 -2.58 0.11
N VAL A 117 -11.56 -1.27 0.00
CA VAL A 117 -12.24 -0.49 1.03
C VAL A 117 -13.43 0.19 0.42
N VAL A 118 -14.57 0.06 1.09
CA VAL A 118 -15.82 0.67 0.68
C VAL A 118 -16.37 1.53 1.80
N ALA A 119 -16.93 2.67 1.42
CA ALA A 119 -17.67 3.55 2.28
C ALA A 119 -19.12 3.65 1.78
N PHE A 120 -20.06 3.63 2.71
CA PHE A 120 -21.48 3.71 2.40
C PHE A 120 -22.22 4.44 3.52
N SER A 121 -23.44 4.88 3.21
CA SER A 121 -24.29 5.56 4.18
C SER A 121 -25.17 4.56 4.92
N SER A 122 -25.33 4.78 6.23
CA SER A 122 -26.35 4.12 7.04
C SER A 122 -27.77 4.56 6.69
N GLN A 123 -27.90 5.71 6.01
CA GLN A 123 -29.17 6.26 5.57
C GLN A 123 -29.51 5.70 4.18
N SER A 124 -30.79 5.42 3.95
CA SER A 124 -31.27 4.89 2.66
C SER A 124 -31.38 5.94 1.55
N ASP A 125 -30.85 7.15 1.77
CA ASP A 125 -30.85 8.22 0.77
C ASP A 125 -29.65 8.06 -0.17
N LEU A 126 -29.92 8.09 -1.48
CA LEU A 126 -28.92 7.93 -2.54
C LEU A 126 -27.85 9.04 -2.52
N PHE A 127 -28.15 10.18 -1.90
CA PHE A 127 -27.23 11.33 -1.82
C PHE A 127 -26.66 11.56 -0.42
N ALA A 128 -26.89 10.64 0.51
CA ALA A 128 -26.31 10.78 1.84
C ALA A 128 -24.79 10.52 1.80
N ASP A 129 -24.03 11.45 2.38
CA ASP A 129 -22.61 11.27 2.60
C ASP A 129 -22.36 10.01 3.45
N PRO A 130 -21.36 9.18 3.13
CA PRO A 130 -21.07 7.96 3.88
C PRO A 130 -20.65 8.25 5.32
N ASP A 131 -21.04 7.36 6.22
CA ASP A 131 -20.67 7.32 7.63
C ASP A 131 -20.14 5.94 8.06
N TRP A 132 -20.19 4.93 7.19
CA TRP A 132 -19.67 3.59 7.45
C TRP A 132 -18.48 3.30 6.54
N LEU A 133 -17.53 2.53 7.06
CA LEU A 133 -16.35 2.06 6.35
C LEU A 133 -16.24 0.55 6.51
N GLN A 134 -16.00 -0.19 5.43
CA GLN A 134 -15.73 -1.62 5.48
C GLN A 134 -14.45 -1.92 4.72
N VAL A 135 -13.49 -2.52 5.43
CA VAL A 135 -12.21 -2.98 4.89
C VAL A 135 -12.34 -4.46 4.56
N ILE A 136 -12.10 -4.83 3.31
CA ILE A 136 -12.25 -6.18 2.78
C ILE A 136 -10.88 -6.65 2.29
N PRO A 137 -10.17 -7.50 3.06
CA PRO A 137 -8.91 -8.08 2.63
C PRO A 137 -9.12 -8.96 1.40
N LEU A 138 -8.34 -8.74 0.34
CA LEU A 138 -8.50 -9.47 -0.92
C LEU A 138 -8.11 -10.95 -0.80
N ASP A 139 -7.26 -11.28 0.16
CA ASP A 139 -6.79 -12.64 0.46
C ASP A 139 -7.71 -13.42 1.43
N SER A 140 -8.66 -12.75 2.08
CA SER A 140 -9.60 -13.36 3.01
C SER A 140 -10.93 -13.66 2.33
N PRO A 141 -11.46 -14.89 2.38
CA PRO A 141 -12.79 -15.21 1.85
C PRO A 141 -13.93 -14.61 2.69
N ASN A 142 -13.64 -14.16 3.91
CA ASN A 142 -14.62 -13.60 4.81
C ASN A 142 -14.60 -12.07 4.76
N ASP A 143 -15.79 -11.48 4.66
CA ASP A 143 -15.97 -10.03 4.71
C ASP A 143 -16.07 -9.59 6.19
N PRO A 144 -15.17 -8.71 6.66
CA PRO A 144 -15.25 -8.16 8.01
C PRO A 144 -16.51 -7.33 8.23
N ALA A 145 -16.91 -7.16 9.48
CA ALA A 145 -17.99 -6.24 9.82
C ALA A 145 -17.59 -4.79 9.48
N PRO A 146 -18.52 -3.97 8.96
CA PRO A 146 -18.30 -2.55 8.79
C PRO A 146 -18.08 -1.84 10.14
N VAL A 147 -17.34 -0.73 10.09
CA VAL A 147 -17.07 0.17 11.19
C VAL A 147 -17.82 1.47 10.94
N THR A 148 -18.59 1.92 11.93
CA THR A 148 -19.28 3.21 11.88
C THR A 148 -18.35 4.33 12.31
N LEU A 149 -18.21 5.36 11.48
CA LEU A 149 -17.62 6.63 11.87
C LEU A 149 -18.71 7.51 12.47
N HIS A 150 -18.42 8.19 13.58
CA HIS A 150 -19.40 9.06 14.25
C HIS A 150 -19.64 10.41 13.51
N HIS A 151 -19.33 10.47 12.22
CA HIS A 151 -19.53 11.60 11.34
C HIS A 151 -19.59 11.14 9.88
N THR A 152 -20.24 11.93 9.04
CA THR A 152 -20.22 11.73 7.59
C THR A 152 -18.97 12.31 6.95
N PHE A 153 -18.57 11.82 5.78
CA PHE A 153 -17.40 12.30 5.04
C PHE A 153 -17.60 12.25 3.52
N ARG A 154 -16.80 13.03 2.79
CA ARG A 154 -16.81 13.07 1.31
C ARG A 154 -15.64 12.37 0.66
N GLU A 155 -14.52 12.29 1.36
CA GLU A 155 -13.33 11.58 0.90
C GLU A 155 -12.56 11.06 2.12
N PHE A 156 -11.82 9.98 1.92
CA PHE A 156 -11.01 9.36 2.96
C PHE A 156 -9.68 8.81 2.42
N THR A 157 -8.75 8.59 3.34
CA THR A 157 -7.53 7.82 3.09
C THR A 157 -7.17 7.02 4.33
N LEU A 158 -6.36 5.99 4.16
CA LEU A 158 -6.09 4.97 5.18
C LEU A 158 -4.61 4.66 5.27
N ASP A 159 -4.18 4.33 6.48
CA ASP A 159 -2.91 3.72 6.80
C ASP A 159 -3.18 2.55 7.74
N PHE A 160 -3.07 1.32 7.23
CA PHE A 160 -3.40 0.12 7.99
C PHE A 160 -2.34 -0.20 9.05
N GLU A 161 -1.07 0.12 8.79
CA GLU A 161 0.01 -0.11 9.76
C GLU A 161 -0.21 0.69 11.04
N GLN A 162 -0.81 1.88 10.91
CA GLN A 162 -1.07 2.79 12.01
C GLN A 162 -2.50 2.74 12.56
N ASP A 163 -3.37 1.89 12.03
CA ASP A 163 -4.81 1.87 12.35
C ASP A 163 -5.46 3.27 12.14
N LEU A 164 -5.10 4.01 11.09
CA LEU A 164 -5.53 5.38 10.88
C LEU A 164 -6.42 5.55 9.65
N VAL A 165 -7.58 6.19 9.83
CA VAL A 165 -8.37 6.79 8.75
C VAL A 165 -8.39 8.30 8.89
N ALA A 166 -8.05 9.01 7.81
CA ALA A 166 -8.24 10.45 7.69
C ALA A 166 -9.43 10.70 6.75
N THR A 167 -10.37 11.54 7.19
CA THR A 167 -11.59 11.87 6.44
C THR A 167 -11.73 13.37 6.29
N VAL A 168 -12.33 13.83 5.19
CA VAL A 168 -12.67 15.24 4.98
C VAL A 168 -14.15 15.41 4.66
N ARG A 169 -14.73 16.51 5.14
CA ARG A 169 -16.08 16.94 4.78
C ARG A 169 -16.20 18.46 4.79
N ASP A 170 -17.20 18.96 4.09
CA ASP A 170 -17.63 20.34 4.24
C ASP A 170 -18.32 20.53 5.60
N ALA A 171 -17.94 21.58 6.33
CA ALA A 171 -18.67 22.03 7.50
C ALA A 171 -19.72 23.06 7.04
N PRO A 172 -21.01 22.84 7.37
CA PRO A 172 -22.07 23.76 6.96
C PRO A 172 -21.88 25.10 7.67
N ASN A 173 -21.48 26.14 6.92
CA ASN A 173 -21.50 27.52 7.40
C ASN A 173 -21.62 28.49 6.22
N GLU A 174 -22.49 29.48 6.33
CA GLU A 174 -23.08 30.18 5.16
C GLU A 174 -22.16 31.21 4.47
N ASN A 175 -21.01 31.56 5.04
CA ASN A 175 -20.17 32.66 4.51
C ASN A 175 -18.69 32.33 4.29
N ILE A 176 -18.16 31.30 4.94
CA ILE A 176 -16.77 30.87 4.78
C ILE A 176 -16.77 29.36 4.66
N GLN A 177 -16.22 28.85 3.56
CA GLN A 177 -16.14 27.43 3.40
C GLN A 177 -15.10 26.87 4.34
N ARG A 178 -15.62 26.06 5.26
CA ARG A 178 -14.84 25.44 6.31
C ARG A 178 -14.80 23.96 6.04
N LEU A 179 -13.62 23.39 5.90
CA LEU A 179 -13.45 21.95 5.84
C LEU A 179 -13.25 21.43 7.26
N LYS A 180 -13.85 20.27 7.54
CA LYS A 180 -13.57 19.49 8.74
C LYS A 180 -12.79 18.25 8.31
N ILE A 181 -11.59 18.10 8.86
CA ILE A 181 -10.76 16.91 8.72
C ILE A 181 -10.87 16.13 10.03
N SER A 182 -11.17 14.84 9.97
CA SER A 182 -11.24 13.98 11.15
C SER A 182 -10.27 12.81 11.03
N LEU A 183 -9.56 12.51 12.12
CA LEU A 183 -8.65 11.37 12.26
C LEU A 183 -9.26 10.34 13.20
N CYS A 184 -9.51 9.14 12.69
CA CYS A 184 -10.14 8.06 13.43
C CYS A 184 -9.33 6.77 13.34
N SER A 185 -9.63 5.84 14.24
CA SER A 185 -9.12 4.48 14.17
C SER A 185 -9.92 3.67 13.14
N ILE A 186 -9.24 2.88 12.30
CA ILE A 186 -9.89 2.02 11.30
C ILE A 186 -10.71 0.94 12.01
N CYS A 187 -10.14 0.33 13.04
CA CYS A 187 -10.76 -0.78 13.77
C CYS A 187 -11.95 -0.35 14.63
N THR A 188 -11.92 0.87 15.18
CA THR A 188 -12.93 1.31 16.18
C THR A 188 -13.86 2.41 15.68
N GLY A 189 -13.48 3.16 14.65
CA GLY A 189 -14.20 4.35 14.19
C GLY A 189 -14.13 5.55 15.15
N LEU A 190 -13.45 5.38 16.30
CA LEU A 190 -13.29 6.42 17.32
C LEU A 190 -12.13 7.38 16.99
N PRO A 191 -12.04 8.56 17.64
CA PRO A 191 -10.87 9.42 17.55
C PRO A 191 -9.55 8.67 17.69
N HIS A 192 -8.62 8.89 16.76
CA HIS A 192 -7.36 8.16 16.73
C HIS A 192 -6.52 8.46 18.00
N PRO A 193 -6.05 7.44 18.75
CA PRO A 193 -5.42 7.64 20.06
C PRO A 193 -4.06 8.34 19.99
N LEU A 194 -3.34 8.21 18.87
CA LEU A 194 -2.05 8.88 18.67
C LEU A 194 -2.18 10.31 18.15
N ALA A 195 -3.38 10.78 17.84
CA ALA A 195 -3.60 12.14 17.36
C ALA A 195 -3.96 13.05 18.56
N PRO A 196 -3.14 14.07 18.91
CA PRO A 196 -3.43 15.01 19.99
C PRO A 196 -4.75 15.76 19.77
N LYS A 197 -5.09 15.98 18.49
CA LYS A 197 -6.37 16.46 18.02
C LYS A 197 -6.87 15.52 16.93
N SER A 198 -8.05 14.96 17.12
CA SER A 198 -8.71 14.10 16.13
C SER A 198 -9.53 14.87 15.11
N THR A 199 -9.61 16.19 15.23
CA THR A 199 -10.38 17.03 14.31
C THR A 199 -9.66 18.34 14.06
N TYR A 200 -9.54 18.69 12.80
CA TYR A 200 -8.98 19.96 12.32
C TYR A 200 -10.01 20.70 11.47
N PHE A 201 -9.90 22.01 11.47
CA PHE A 201 -10.72 22.86 10.63
C PHE A 201 -9.85 23.73 9.74
N VAL A 202 -10.21 23.80 8.47
CA VAL A 202 -9.49 24.60 7.48
C VAL A 202 -10.46 25.59 6.89
N LEU A 203 -10.04 26.85 6.81
CA LEU A 203 -10.74 27.86 6.04
C LEU A 203 -10.11 27.93 4.65
N ILE A 204 -10.93 27.76 3.63
CA ILE A 204 -10.58 27.96 2.23
C ILE A 204 -11.36 29.14 1.66
N ASP A 205 -10.77 29.84 0.71
CA ASP A 205 -11.29 31.07 0.11
C ASP A 205 -11.99 30.84 -1.24
N PHE A 206 -12.32 29.58 -1.54
CA PHE A 206 -13.02 29.18 -2.75
C PHE A 206 -14.06 28.11 -2.47
N SER A 207 -15.03 28.04 -3.39
CA SER A 207 -16.14 27.10 -3.33
C SER A 207 -15.66 25.70 -3.72
N VAL A 208 -15.77 24.72 -2.82
CA VAL A 208 -15.58 23.30 -3.17
C VAL A 208 -16.80 22.86 -3.99
N PRO A 209 -16.57 22.21 -5.14
CA PRO A 209 -17.66 21.70 -5.95
C PRO A 209 -18.51 20.66 -5.20
N LEU A 210 -19.74 20.47 -5.68
CA LEU A 210 -20.68 19.47 -5.18
C LEU A 210 -20.10 18.04 -5.27
N PRO A 211 -20.65 17.09 -4.48
CA PRO A 211 -20.28 15.68 -4.53
C PRO A 211 -20.28 15.14 -5.98
N GLY A 212 -19.25 14.36 -6.34
CA GLY A 212 -19.08 13.76 -7.67
C GLY A 212 -17.95 14.37 -8.51
N ASN A 213 -17.43 15.53 -8.11
CA ASN A 213 -16.15 16.05 -8.64
C ASN A 213 -15.01 15.64 -7.68
N GLU A 214 -13.85 15.26 -8.22
CA GLU A 214 -12.62 14.92 -7.47
C GLU A 214 -12.04 16.16 -6.76
N ALA A 215 -12.79 16.69 -5.80
CA ALA A 215 -12.48 17.94 -5.12
C ALA A 215 -11.38 17.76 -4.08
N PHE A 216 -11.22 16.53 -3.58
CA PHE A 216 -10.29 16.19 -2.52
C PHE A 216 -9.38 15.06 -2.94
N THR A 217 -8.13 15.11 -2.49
CA THR A 217 -7.21 13.97 -2.53
C THR A 217 -6.45 13.95 -1.22
N LEU A 218 -6.47 12.82 -0.52
CA LEU A 218 -5.78 12.66 0.76
C LEU A 218 -4.75 11.54 0.67
N GLU A 219 -3.60 11.75 1.31
CA GLU A 219 -2.53 10.76 1.37
C GLU A 219 -1.85 10.81 2.74
N ILE A 220 -1.62 9.63 3.32
CA ILE A 220 -0.85 9.46 4.56
C ILE A 220 0.53 8.92 4.17
N LEU A 221 1.58 9.60 4.65
CA LEU A 221 2.98 9.24 4.44
C LEU A 221 3.66 9.18 5.80
N GLY A 222 3.51 8.05 6.50
CA GLY A 222 3.93 7.89 7.89
C GLY A 222 3.22 8.89 8.80
N ASP A 223 3.96 9.83 9.37
CA ASP A 223 3.42 10.82 10.32
C ASP A 223 2.81 12.05 9.61
N LEU A 224 2.86 12.07 8.27
CA LEU A 224 2.40 13.19 7.46
C LEU A 224 1.04 12.89 6.83
N LEU A 225 0.11 13.84 6.95
CA LEU A 225 -1.16 13.85 6.23
C LEU A 225 -1.12 14.97 5.18
N ALA A 226 -1.11 14.60 3.92
CA ALA A 226 -1.24 15.51 2.79
C ALA A 226 -2.69 15.56 2.31
N ILE A 227 -3.21 16.77 2.09
CA ILE A 227 -4.56 17.01 1.58
C ILE A 227 -4.46 18.00 0.44
N LYS A 228 -4.92 17.61 -0.74
CA LYS A 228 -5.13 18.49 -1.88
C LYS A 228 -6.62 18.76 -2.03
N ILE A 229 -6.95 20.02 -2.20
CA ILE A 229 -8.31 20.53 -2.41
C ILE A 229 -8.29 21.24 -3.76
N THR A 230 -9.23 20.93 -4.65
CA THR A 230 -9.28 21.49 -6.00
C THR A 230 -10.69 21.97 -6.33
N ASP A 231 -10.79 23.20 -6.82
CA ASP A 231 -11.94 23.71 -7.56
C ASP A 231 -11.55 23.79 -9.03
N ILE A 232 -11.95 22.75 -9.78
CA ILE A 232 -11.63 22.60 -11.20
C ILE A 232 -12.26 23.74 -12.01
N SER A 233 -13.47 24.17 -11.65
CA SER A 233 -14.20 25.22 -12.36
C SER A 233 -13.56 26.60 -12.17
N GLY A 234 -13.08 26.87 -10.97
CA GLY A 234 -12.39 28.12 -10.63
C GLY A 234 -10.88 28.12 -10.90
N GLU A 235 -10.32 27.00 -11.38
CA GLU A 235 -8.87 26.76 -11.50
C GLU A 235 -8.11 27.03 -10.20
N ARG A 236 -8.75 26.73 -9.06
CA ARG A 236 -8.17 26.94 -7.73
C ARG A 236 -7.77 25.63 -7.09
N TYR A 237 -6.70 25.68 -6.31
CA TYR A 237 -6.25 24.57 -5.52
C TYR A 237 -5.61 25.02 -4.21
N GLU A 238 -5.63 24.13 -3.24
CA GLU A 238 -4.89 24.25 -2.00
C GLU A 238 -4.31 22.90 -1.61
N ILE A 239 -3.06 22.87 -1.16
CA ILE A 239 -2.34 21.70 -0.69
C ILE A 239 -1.91 22.00 0.75
N LEU A 240 -2.27 21.08 1.64
CA LEU A 240 -2.01 21.16 3.06
C LEU A 240 -1.21 19.92 3.47
N VAL A 241 -0.16 20.10 4.26
CA VAL A 241 0.59 18.99 4.86
C VAL A 241 0.64 19.20 6.36
N TRP A 242 0.09 18.23 7.10
CA TRP A 242 0.15 18.18 8.55
C TRP A 242 1.10 17.09 9.01
N ASP A 243 1.81 17.37 10.09
CA ASP A 243 2.23 16.35 11.03
C ASP A 243 1.01 16.02 11.90
N TRP A 244 0.34 14.92 11.60
CA TRP A 244 -0.93 14.60 12.24
C TRP A 244 -0.75 14.06 13.67
N LYS A 245 0.43 13.49 13.98
CA LYS A 245 0.80 13.01 15.32
C LYS A 245 1.17 14.13 16.28
N HIS A 246 1.72 15.23 15.78
CA HIS A 246 2.01 16.41 16.60
C HIS A 246 0.92 17.49 16.47
N GLY A 247 0.00 17.33 15.51
CA GLY A 247 -1.07 18.27 15.21
C GLY A 247 -0.58 19.60 14.63
N ALA A 248 0.57 19.59 13.96
CA ALA A 248 1.22 20.78 13.43
C ALA A 248 1.00 20.89 11.91
N LEU A 249 0.50 22.04 11.44
CA LEU A 249 0.46 22.34 10.01
C LEU A 249 1.88 22.70 9.56
N LEU A 250 2.46 21.88 8.69
CA LEU A 250 3.82 22.07 8.19
C LEU A 250 3.86 22.91 6.92
N LEU A 251 2.91 22.69 6.02
CA LEU A 251 2.89 23.32 4.70
C LEU A 251 1.47 23.68 4.28
N ARG A 252 1.33 24.86 3.69
CA ARG A 252 0.12 25.30 3.00
C ARG A 252 0.51 26.02 1.72
N ILE A 253 0.20 25.41 0.58
CA ILE A 253 0.40 25.98 -0.76
C ILE A 253 -0.99 26.17 -1.36
N GLY A 254 -1.25 27.29 -2.03
CA GLY A 254 -2.51 27.45 -2.72
C GLY A 254 -2.43 28.45 -3.85
N SER A 255 -3.37 28.35 -4.78
CA SER A 255 -3.60 29.30 -5.86
C SER A 255 -4.24 30.58 -5.31
N ARG A 256 -3.54 31.31 -4.44
CA ARG A 256 -4.02 32.64 -4.07
C ARG A 256 -3.89 33.57 -5.26
N PHE A 257 -5.00 34.12 -5.74
CA PHE A 257 -4.92 35.34 -6.53
C PHE A 257 -4.45 36.46 -5.58
N TYR A 258 -3.33 37.11 -5.91
CA TYR A 258 -2.80 38.23 -5.15
C TYR A 258 -3.82 39.38 -5.07
N LEU A 259 -4.66 39.39 -4.05
CA LEU A 259 -5.30 40.60 -3.53
C LEU A 259 -5.38 40.53 -2.00
N SER A 260 -4.35 41.10 -1.37
CA SER A 260 -4.27 41.65 -0.01
C SER A 260 -4.07 40.72 1.20
N VAL A 261 -3.24 41.26 2.10
CA VAL A 261 -2.70 40.72 3.35
C VAL A 261 -3.79 40.63 4.42
N GLY A 262 -3.89 39.49 5.11
CA GLY A 262 -4.80 39.31 6.25
C GLY A 262 -4.37 38.16 7.16
N HIS A 263 -4.29 38.46 8.47
CA HIS A 263 -3.78 37.64 9.58
C HIS A 263 -4.37 36.23 9.72
N PHE A 264 -3.56 35.29 10.22
CA PHE A 264 -3.98 33.98 10.71
C PHE A 264 -4.27 34.02 12.21
N THR A 265 -5.32 33.32 12.65
CA THR A 265 -5.57 32.97 14.05
C THR A 265 -5.60 31.44 14.17
N LEU A 266 -4.80 30.91 15.09
CA LEU A 266 -4.72 29.49 15.45
C LEU A 266 -5.89 29.04 16.33
#